data_AF-A0A453K4K5-F1
#
_entry.id   AF-A0A453K4K5-F1
#
_cell.length_a   1.000
_cell.length_b   1.000
_cell.length_c   1.000
_cell.angle_alpha   90.00
_cell.angle_beta   90.00
_cell.angle_gamma   90.00
#
_symmetry.space_group_name_H-M   'P 1'
#
loop_
_entity.id
_entity.type
_entity.pdbx_description
1 polymer ?
#
loop_
_entity_poly.entity_id
_entity_poly.type
_entity_poly.pdbx_seq_one_letter_code
_entity_poly.pdbx_strand_id
1 'polypeptide(L)'
;RVMGCVTQVWLLGSCDRSGRMRFAADSDSELSRGYCSCLVSALDGAGPEEVLDVDPADLAPLGVAAGARSRVNTWHNVLVGMQKRARAAIAAREGRRPGEPFPSLVIGRDGAVRAQGSYAEAKAKFLSPDQSKISELVNALREKQIGIVAHFYMDPEVQGILTAAKRQWPHIHISDSLVMADSAVQMAEAGCKYIAVLGVDFMSENVRAILDQAGFTQVGVYRMSSEQIGCSLADAASSSAYTHFLKTASRSPPSLHVIYINTSLETKAHTHELVPTITCTSSNVVATILQAFAEIPDLNVWYGPDSYMGANIADLFKRMTIMSDEEITEIHPDHNRKTISSLLQRLHYYQNGNCIVHDMFGHEVVEKIKEEYCDAFLTAHFEVPGEMFSLSMEAKTRGMGVVGSTQNILDFIKYHLKQALDRNVDDHLQFVLGTESGMITSIVAAVRQLFDSYESSKEGASIEVEIVFPVSSDAISKTSIDDSQDSGSSVANDLEQINIVPGVFSGEGCSIHGGCASCPYMKMNSLESLLKICQQLPGEDNSLSVYQASRLNAKTSLGKLVAEVGCEPILHMRHFQGDKEITRQARSPGYPW
;
A
#
# COMPACT_ATOMS: atom_id res chain seq x y z
N ARG A 1 -4.57 -6.57 27.82
CA ARG A 1 -5.79 -5.78 27.48
C ARG A 1 -6.27 -6.24 26.11
N VAL A 2 -7.57 -6.19 25.83
CA VAL A 2 -8.12 -6.52 24.50
C VAL A 2 -8.10 -5.24 23.64
N MET A 3 -7.46 -5.30 22.48
CA MET A 3 -7.36 -4.17 21.55
C MET A 3 -8.70 -3.87 20.89
N GLY A 4 -8.90 -2.62 20.47
CA GLY A 4 -10.12 -2.18 19.75
C GLY A 4 -11.37 -1.95 20.60
N CYS A 5 -11.35 -2.33 21.87
CA CYS A 5 -12.46 -2.05 22.78
C CYS A 5 -12.47 -0.57 23.20
N VAL A 6 -13.64 0.06 23.16
CA VAL A 6 -13.82 1.44 23.66
C VAL A 6 -13.62 1.48 25.18
N THR A 7 -14.21 0.51 25.88
CA THR A 7 -14.00 0.24 27.31
C THR A 7 -12.74 -0.59 27.50
N GLN A 8 -12.08 -0.47 28.65
CA GLN A 8 -10.96 -1.35 28.98
C GLN A 8 -11.48 -2.74 29.27
N VAL A 9 -10.92 -3.73 28.58
CA VAL A 9 -11.24 -5.14 28.78
C VAL A 9 -9.94 -5.91 28.98
N TRP A 10 -9.90 -6.74 30.01
CA TRP A 10 -8.82 -7.67 30.29
C TRP A 10 -9.31 -9.09 30.06
N LEU A 11 -8.49 -9.91 29.40
CA LEU A 11 -8.78 -11.30 29.10
C LEU A 11 -7.57 -12.16 29.43
N LEU A 12 -7.81 -13.17 30.25
CA LEU A 12 -6.90 -14.25 30.56
C LEU A 12 -7.48 -15.53 29.96
N GLY A 13 -6.62 -16.38 29.42
CA GLY A 13 -7.00 -17.71 28.98
C GLY A 13 -5.83 -18.66 28.98
N SER A 14 -6.06 -19.88 29.47
CA SER A 14 -5.05 -20.93 29.55
C SER A 14 -5.70 -22.30 29.43
N CYS A 15 -4.95 -23.28 28.96
CA CYS A 15 -5.40 -24.66 28.94
C CYS A 15 -5.14 -25.32 30.30
N ASP A 16 -6.13 -26.00 30.87
CA ASP A 16 -5.95 -26.78 32.08
C ASP A 16 -5.31 -28.15 31.82
N ARG A 17 -5.07 -28.93 32.88
CA ARG A 17 -4.45 -30.27 32.79
C ARG A 17 -5.29 -31.28 32.02
N SER A 18 -6.58 -31.03 31.85
CA SER A 18 -7.51 -31.88 31.11
C SER A 18 -7.63 -31.50 29.63
N GLY A 19 -6.91 -30.47 29.19
CA GLY A 19 -6.97 -29.98 27.81
C GLY A 19 -8.13 -29.03 27.55
N ARG A 20 -8.79 -28.50 28.58
CA ARG A 20 -9.92 -27.57 28.45
C ARG A 20 -9.47 -26.13 28.65
N MET A 21 -10.10 -25.21 27.92
CA MET A 21 -9.82 -23.78 28.06
C MET A 21 -10.42 -23.23 29.36
N ARG A 22 -9.64 -22.42 30.07
CA ARG A 22 -10.09 -21.67 31.24
C ARG A 22 -9.98 -20.19 30.94
N PHE A 23 -11.07 -19.45 31.02
CA PHE A 23 -11.10 -18.03 30.70
C PHE A 23 -11.50 -17.19 31.92
N ALA A 24 -10.90 -16.01 32.02
CA ALA A 24 -11.34 -14.96 32.94
C ALA A 24 -11.27 -13.63 32.21
N ALA A 25 -12.31 -12.82 32.33
CA ALA A 25 -12.35 -11.50 31.71
C ALA A 25 -13.01 -10.47 32.64
N ASP A 26 -12.54 -9.24 32.58
CA ASP A 26 -13.07 -8.12 33.36
C ASP A 26 -13.04 -6.82 32.55
N SER A 27 -13.80 -5.82 32.97
CA SER A 27 -13.88 -4.51 32.33
C SER A 27 -14.13 -3.37 33.30
N ASP A 28 -13.68 -2.18 32.92
CA ASP A 28 -13.98 -0.91 33.60
C ASP A 28 -15.43 -0.43 33.42
N SER A 29 -16.20 -1.09 32.55
CA SER A 29 -17.62 -0.84 32.32
C SER A 29 -18.48 -2.02 32.78
N GLU A 30 -19.51 -1.75 33.59
CA GLU A 30 -20.46 -2.78 34.07
C GLU A 30 -21.11 -3.57 32.94
N LEU A 31 -21.48 -2.88 31.85
CA LEU A 31 -22.09 -3.53 30.69
C LEU A 31 -21.08 -4.44 29.98
N SER A 32 -19.88 -3.95 29.74
CA SER A 32 -18.80 -4.74 29.13
C SER A 32 -18.38 -5.92 30.02
N ARG A 33 -18.45 -5.77 31.34
CA ARG A 33 -18.21 -6.86 32.30
C ARG A 33 -19.30 -7.93 32.22
N GLY A 34 -20.57 -7.53 32.16
CA GLY A 34 -21.68 -8.46 31.93
C GLY A 34 -21.52 -9.24 30.63
N TYR A 35 -21.10 -8.56 29.57
CA TYR A 35 -20.80 -9.17 28.28
C TYR A 35 -19.65 -10.18 28.34
N CYS A 36 -18.54 -9.79 28.96
CA CYS A 36 -17.42 -10.69 29.21
C CYS A 36 -17.85 -11.92 30.01
N SER A 37 -18.70 -11.75 31.02
CA SER A 37 -19.22 -12.84 31.84
C SER A 37 -20.06 -13.84 31.03
N CYS A 38 -20.84 -13.38 30.06
CA CYS A 38 -21.60 -14.26 29.17
C CYS A 38 -20.68 -15.10 28.28
N LEU A 39 -19.66 -14.48 27.65
CA LEU A 39 -18.67 -15.20 26.84
C LEU A 39 -17.88 -16.21 27.66
N VAL A 40 -17.40 -15.81 28.84
CA VAL A 40 -16.69 -16.70 29.76
C VAL A 40 -17.61 -17.85 30.19
N SER A 41 -18.86 -17.58 30.55
CA SER A 41 -19.80 -18.64 30.92
C SER A 41 -20.12 -19.61 29.78
N ALA A 42 -20.03 -19.18 28.52
CA ALA A 42 -20.29 -20.00 27.36
C ALA A 42 -19.08 -20.86 26.95
N LEU A 43 -17.86 -20.34 27.11
CA LEU A 43 -16.64 -20.93 26.55
C LEU A 43 -15.65 -21.47 27.60
N ASP A 44 -15.81 -21.11 28.88
CA ASP A 44 -15.00 -21.69 29.96
C ASP A 44 -15.32 -23.20 30.10
N GLY A 45 -14.27 -24.02 30.03
CA GLY A 45 -14.38 -25.47 30.03
C GLY A 45 -14.54 -26.11 28.65
N ALA A 46 -14.69 -25.33 27.57
CA ALA A 46 -14.73 -25.86 26.21
C ALA A 46 -13.35 -26.37 25.75
N GLY A 47 -13.34 -27.30 24.79
CA GLY A 47 -12.13 -27.69 24.08
C GLY A 47 -11.59 -26.54 23.22
N PRO A 48 -10.27 -26.42 22.99
CA PRO A 48 -9.71 -25.38 22.14
C PRO A 48 -10.35 -25.33 20.74
N GLU A 49 -10.64 -26.48 20.14
CA GLU A 49 -11.29 -26.61 18.84
C GLU A 49 -12.73 -26.08 18.87
N GLU A 50 -13.48 -26.41 19.92
CA GLU A 50 -14.86 -25.91 20.12
C GLU A 50 -14.89 -24.38 20.24
N VAL A 51 -13.87 -23.77 20.84
CA VAL A 51 -13.74 -22.30 20.92
C VAL A 51 -13.47 -21.69 19.55
N LEU A 52 -12.74 -22.39 18.68
CA LEU A 52 -12.43 -21.93 17.31
C LEU A 52 -13.62 -22.08 16.36
N ASP A 53 -14.50 -23.05 16.59
CA ASP A 53 -15.70 -23.30 15.77
C ASP A 53 -16.81 -22.27 15.99
N VAL A 54 -16.69 -21.41 17.01
CA VAL A 54 -17.67 -20.35 17.27
C VAL A 54 -17.52 -19.26 16.21
N ASP A 55 -18.50 -19.17 15.31
CA ASP A 55 -18.59 -18.06 14.37
C ASP A 55 -18.96 -16.78 15.12
N PRO A 56 -18.17 -15.69 15.00
CA PRO A 56 -18.56 -14.42 15.57
C PRO A 56 -19.93 -13.90 15.10
N ALA A 57 -20.41 -14.32 13.92
CA ALA A 57 -21.74 -14.00 13.39
C ALA A 57 -22.87 -14.67 14.19
N ASP A 58 -22.65 -15.86 14.77
CA ASP A 58 -23.64 -16.55 15.60
C ASP A 58 -23.95 -15.79 16.90
N LEU A 59 -23.05 -14.88 17.28
CA LEU A 59 -23.20 -14.02 18.46
C LEU A 59 -23.88 -12.69 18.14
N ALA A 60 -24.11 -12.37 16.86
CA ALA A 60 -24.77 -11.13 16.43
C ALA A 60 -26.15 -10.90 17.06
N PRO A 61 -27.06 -11.91 17.19
CA PRO A 61 -28.39 -11.72 17.77
C PRO A 61 -28.37 -11.23 19.23
N LEU A 62 -27.31 -11.54 19.99
CA LEU A 62 -27.14 -11.11 21.37
C LEU A 62 -26.69 -9.64 21.48
N GLY A 63 -26.06 -9.10 20.42
CA GLY A 63 -25.62 -7.70 20.33
C GLY A 63 -26.70 -6.72 19.85
N VAL A 64 -27.74 -7.19 19.13
CA VAL A 64 -28.83 -6.35 18.59
C VAL A 64 -29.69 -5.72 19.69
N ALA A 65 -29.77 -6.34 20.87
CA ALA A 65 -30.52 -5.78 22.01
C ALA A 65 -29.95 -4.46 22.56
N ALA A 66 -28.74 -4.03 22.16
CA ALA A 66 -28.01 -2.92 22.78
C ALA A 66 -27.73 -1.69 21.88
N GLY A 67 -28.21 -1.67 20.63
CA GLY A 67 -28.41 -0.45 19.84
C GLY A 67 -27.19 0.40 19.46
N ALA A 68 -25.94 -0.06 19.58
CA ALA A 68 -24.76 0.72 19.18
C ALA A 68 -23.64 -0.12 18.55
N ARG A 69 -23.26 0.20 17.29
CA ARG A 69 -22.17 -0.42 16.51
C ARG A 69 -20.86 -0.55 17.30
N SER A 70 -20.53 0.43 18.14
CA SER A 70 -19.32 0.45 19.00
C SER A 70 -19.27 -0.67 20.07
N ARG A 71 -20.43 -1.16 20.53
CA ARG A 71 -20.50 -2.15 21.63
C ARG A 71 -20.46 -3.58 21.11
N VAL A 72 -21.01 -3.81 19.92
CA VAL A 72 -20.91 -5.07 19.17
C VAL A 72 -19.43 -5.43 18.91
N ASN A 73 -18.59 -4.43 18.64
CA ASN A 73 -17.16 -4.63 18.41
C ASN A 73 -16.41 -5.14 19.65
N THR A 74 -16.85 -4.78 20.87
CA THR A 74 -16.20 -5.24 22.11
C THR A 74 -16.36 -6.75 22.29
N TRP A 75 -17.56 -7.29 22.03
CA TRP A 75 -17.85 -8.72 22.12
C TRP A 75 -17.02 -9.54 21.13
N HIS A 76 -16.98 -9.07 19.89
CA HIS A 76 -16.24 -9.70 18.81
C HIS A 76 -14.73 -9.72 19.09
N ASN A 77 -14.16 -8.62 19.57
CA ASN A 77 -12.73 -8.55 19.88
C ASN A 77 -12.34 -9.46 21.06
N VAL A 78 -13.21 -9.62 22.06
CA VAL A 78 -12.98 -10.55 23.18
C VAL A 78 -12.99 -12.00 22.69
N LEU A 79 -13.96 -12.39 21.85
CA LEU A 79 -13.99 -13.73 21.25
C LEU A 79 -12.71 -14.02 20.47
N VAL A 80 -12.28 -13.10 19.61
CA VAL A 80 -11.05 -13.29 18.82
C VAL A 80 -9.83 -13.43 19.74
N GLY A 81 -9.79 -12.67 20.84
CA GLY A 81 -8.76 -12.84 21.88
C GLY A 81 -8.81 -14.22 22.57
N MET A 82 -10.00 -14.79 22.76
CA MET A 82 -10.18 -16.16 23.30
C MET A 82 -9.71 -17.20 22.29
N GLN A 83 -10.08 -17.04 21.01
CA GLN A 83 -9.67 -17.90 19.90
C GLN A 83 -8.14 -17.90 19.72
N LYS A 84 -7.48 -16.74 19.80
CA LYS A 84 -6.01 -16.65 19.79
C LYS A 84 -5.36 -17.52 20.87
N ARG A 85 -5.90 -17.47 22.09
CA ARG A 85 -5.41 -18.28 23.22
C ARG A 85 -5.70 -19.77 23.01
N ALA A 86 -6.82 -20.12 22.38
CA ALA A 86 -7.14 -21.49 21.99
C ALA A 86 -6.17 -22.03 20.93
N ARG A 87 -5.85 -21.25 19.87
CA ARG A 87 -4.82 -21.62 18.88
C ARG A 87 -3.46 -21.86 19.54
N ALA A 88 -3.05 -20.96 20.43
CA ALA A 88 -1.81 -21.13 21.19
C ALA A 88 -1.79 -22.41 22.04
N ALA A 89 -2.93 -22.78 22.65
CA ALA A 89 -3.07 -24.02 23.39
C ALA A 89 -2.96 -25.28 22.50
N ILE A 90 -3.57 -25.25 21.31
CA ILE A 90 -3.46 -26.34 20.31
C ILE A 90 -2.00 -26.49 19.87
N ALA A 91 -1.35 -25.40 19.49
CA ALA A 91 0.06 -25.41 19.07
C ALA A 91 0.96 -26.01 20.16
N ALA A 92 0.77 -25.59 21.43
CA ALA A 92 1.50 -26.13 22.56
C ALA A 92 1.24 -27.63 22.78
N ARG A 93 0.00 -28.09 22.61
CA ARG A 93 -0.39 -29.52 22.74
C ARG A 93 0.27 -30.39 21.67
N GLU A 94 0.40 -29.85 20.46
CA GLU A 94 1.03 -30.54 19.32
C GLU A 94 2.56 -30.47 19.33
N GLY A 95 3.15 -29.86 20.36
CA GLY A 95 4.60 -29.67 20.46
C GLY A 95 5.16 -28.72 19.40
N ARG A 96 4.29 -27.97 18.70
CA ARG A 96 4.73 -26.89 17.81
C ARG A 96 5.27 -25.77 18.70
N ARG A 97 6.53 -25.41 18.50
CA ARG A 97 7.06 -24.19 19.13
C ARG A 97 6.28 -23.00 18.56
N PRO A 98 6.01 -21.95 19.36
CA PRO A 98 5.53 -20.68 18.80
C PRO A 98 6.45 -20.31 17.63
N GLY A 99 5.86 -19.95 16.48
CA GLY A 99 6.64 -19.44 15.36
C GLY A 99 7.49 -18.26 15.82
N GLU A 100 8.63 -18.02 15.18
CA GLU A 100 9.31 -16.75 15.41
C GLU A 100 8.34 -15.62 15.03
N PRO A 101 8.10 -14.64 15.92
CA PRO A 101 7.18 -13.56 15.60
C PRO A 101 7.65 -12.82 14.35
N PHE A 102 6.72 -12.17 13.67
CA PHE A 102 7.11 -11.27 12.60
C PHE A 102 8.03 -10.17 13.14
N PRO A 103 9.01 -9.70 12.37
CA PRO A 103 9.81 -8.55 12.76
C PRO A 103 8.91 -7.36 13.06
N SER A 104 9.26 -6.57 14.08
CA SER A 104 8.44 -5.43 14.49
C SER A 104 9.25 -4.24 14.99
N LEU A 105 8.66 -3.05 14.90
CA LEU A 105 9.17 -1.82 15.49
C LEU A 105 8.18 -1.30 16.52
N VAL A 106 8.63 -1.19 17.77
CA VAL A 106 7.87 -0.59 18.87
C VAL A 106 8.34 0.84 19.08
N ILE A 107 7.42 1.79 18.94
CA ILE A 107 7.64 3.22 19.12
C ILE A 107 6.97 3.63 20.43
N GLY A 108 7.78 3.94 21.43
CA GLY A 108 7.30 4.40 22.74
C GLY A 108 7.04 5.90 22.77
N ARG A 109 6.15 6.31 23.68
CA ARG A 109 5.89 7.73 23.98
C ARG A 109 7.14 8.47 24.47
N ASP A 110 8.08 7.77 25.08
CA ASP A 110 9.40 8.27 25.49
C ASP A 110 10.34 8.59 24.31
N GLY A 111 9.89 8.39 23.07
CA GLY A 111 10.66 8.57 21.85
C GLY A 111 11.57 7.39 21.51
N ALA A 112 11.64 6.37 22.38
CA ALA A 112 12.43 5.18 22.16
C ALA A 112 11.83 4.35 21.03
N VAL A 113 12.68 3.87 20.14
CA VAL A 113 12.30 2.89 19.10
C VAL A 113 13.05 1.60 19.39
N ARG A 114 12.30 0.53 19.63
CA ARG A 114 12.84 -0.82 19.87
C ARG A 114 12.49 -1.69 18.68
N ALA A 115 13.50 -2.33 18.10
CA ALA A 115 13.33 -3.22 16.97
C ALA A 115 13.40 -4.68 17.43
N GLN A 116 12.58 -5.54 16.85
CA GLN A 116 12.60 -6.98 17.08
C GLN A 116 12.76 -7.71 15.74
N GLY A 117 13.75 -8.60 15.67
CA GLY A 117 14.08 -9.35 14.46
C GLY A 117 15.06 -8.60 13.56
N SER A 118 15.92 -9.37 12.87
CA SER A 118 17.03 -8.87 12.04
C SER A 118 16.60 -7.80 11.03
N TYR A 119 15.42 -8.00 10.43
CA TYR A 119 14.83 -7.08 9.47
C TYR A 119 14.52 -5.71 10.07
N ALA A 120 13.76 -5.69 11.17
CA ALA A 120 13.40 -4.44 11.84
C ALA A 120 14.63 -3.73 12.42
N GLU A 121 15.58 -4.49 12.96
CA GLU A 121 16.85 -3.96 13.48
C GLU A 121 17.68 -3.27 12.39
N ALA A 122 17.73 -3.87 11.19
CA ALA A 122 18.40 -3.26 10.05
C ALA A 122 17.73 -1.93 9.66
N LYS A 123 16.40 -1.89 9.60
CA LYS A 123 15.66 -0.66 9.26
C LYS A 123 15.74 0.41 10.35
N ALA A 124 15.75 0.03 11.63
CA ALA A 124 15.82 0.95 12.75
C ALA A 124 17.10 1.79 12.79
N LYS A 125 18.23 1.24 12.30
CA LYS A 125 19.51 1.96 12.18
C LYS A 125 19.40 3.24 11.37
N PHE A 126 18.48 3.27 10.40
CA PHE A 126 18.31 4.41 9.49
C PHE A 126 17.33 5.48 9.99
N LEU A 127 16.63 5.22 11.11
CA LEU A 127 15.75 6.21 11.73
C LEU A 127 16.51 7.36 12.40
N SER A 128 17.81 7.19 12.63
CA SER A 128 18.72 8.21 13.16
C SER A 128 19.88 8.44 12.16
N PRO A 129 19.62 9.14 11.06
CA PRO A 129 20.60 9.34 9.99
C PRO A 129 21.84 10.14 10.44
N ASP A 130 22.98 9.85 9.81
CA ASP A 130 24.26 10.52 10.04
C ASP A 130 24.19 12.01 9.66
N GLN A 131 24.48 12.89 10.64
CA GLN A 131 24.47 14.34 10.46
C GLN A 131 25.50 14.84 9.43
N SER A 132 26.61 14.14 9.26
CA SER A 132 27.61 14.48 8.23
C SER A 132 27.01 14.31 6.83
N LYS A 133 26.38 13.16 6.57
CA LYS A 133 25.73 12.86 5.28
C LYS A 133 24.57 13.81 4.99
N ILE A 134 23.78 14.17 6.01
CA ILE A 134 22.70 15.17 5.87
C ILE A 134 23.26 16.52 5.44
N SER A 135 24.30 16.98 6.15
CA SER A 135 24.91 18.29 5.88
C SER A 135 25.54 18.34 4.49
N GLU A 136 26.24 17.27 4.09
CA GLU A 136 26.81 17.12 2.75
C GLU A 136 25.72 17.24 1.67
N LEU A 137 24.63 16.47 1.81
CA LEU A 137 23.51 16.52 0.87
C LEU A 137 22.89 17.93 0.81
N VAL A 138 22.52 18.50 1.95
CA VAL A 138 21.86 19.81 2.03
C VAL A 138 22.73 20.91 1.43
N ASN A 139 24.05 20.87 1.64
CA ASN A 139 24.97 21.83 1.04
C ASN A 139 24.96 21.75 -0.48
N ALA A 140 25.07 20.54 -1.05
CA ALA A 140 25.01 20.33 -2.49
C ALA A 140 23.66 20.76 -3.09
N LEU A 141 22.54 20.43 -2.42
CA LEU A 141 21.20 20.81 -2.88
C LEU A 141 21.01 22.32 -2.90
N ARG A 142 21.47 23.01 -1.85
CA ARG A 142 21.33 24.47 -1.73
C ARG A 142 22.21 25.21 -2.74
N GLU A 143 23.48 24.82 -2.85
CA GLU A 143 24.44 25.45 -3.75
C GLU A 143 23.99 25.36 -5.21
N LYS A 144 23.45 24.21 -5.61
CA LYS A 144 23.08 23.91 -7.00
C LYS A 144 21.60 24.07 -7.30
N GLN A 145 20.81 24.48 -6.30
CA GLN A 145 19.38 24.70 -6.40
C GLN A 145 18.63 23.45 -6.90
N ILE A 146 18.89 22.31 -6.26
CA ILE A 146 18.33 21.01 -6.64
C ILE A 146 17.10 20.71 -5.77
N GLY A 147 15.97 20.43 -6.40
CA GLY A 147 14.81 19.84 -5.74
C GLY A 147 14.89 18.31 -5.74
N ILE A 148 14.32 17.67 -4.71
CA ILE A 148 14.22 16.22 -4.62
C ILE A 148 12.75 15.81 -4.55
N VAL A 149 12.35 14.91 -5.45
CA VAL A 149 11.09 14.18 -5.34
C VAL A 149 11.41 12.69 -5.22
N ALA A 150 10.85 12.04 -4.20
CA ALA A 150 11.14 10.65 -3.87
C ALA A 150 9.85 9.87 -3.62
N HIS A 151 9.83 8.61 -4.05
CA HIS A 151 8.71 7.73 -3.75
C HIS A 151 8.73 7.27 -2.28
N PHE A 152 7.58 6.88 -1.71
CA PHE A 152 7.54 6.26 -0.39
C PHE A 152 8.36 4.96 -0.31
N TYR A 153 8.59 4.32 -1.46
CA TYR A 153 9.19 2.98 -1.56
C TYR A 153 10.73 2.99 -1.55
N MET A 154 11.33 4.14 -1.25
CA MET A 154 12.78 4.28 -1.18
C MET A 154 13.37 3.47 -0.02
N ASP A 155 14.63 3.08 -0.18
CA ASP A 155 15.35 2.42 0.90
C ASP A 155 15.32 3.28 2.19
N PRO A 156 15.10 2.68 3.37
CA PRO A 156 15.04 3.42 4.63
C PRO A 156 16.27 4.28 4.95
N GLU A 157 17.48 3.93 4.48
CA GLU A 157 18.65 4.82 4.60
C GLU A 157 18.40 6.15 3.89
N VAL A 158 18.00 6.07 2.63
CA VAL A 158 17.74 7.24 1.78
C VAL A 158 16.58 8.04 2.35
N GLN A 159 15.49 7.37 2.71
CA GLN A 159 14.30 8.01 3.24
C GLN A 159 14.57 8.72 4.58
N GLY A 160 15.37 8.12 5.47
CA GLY A 160 15.81 8.73 6.72
C GLY A 160 16.59 10.01 6.48
N ILE A 161 17.59 9.96 5.60
CA ILE A 161 18.40 11.13 5.22
C ILE A 161 17.54 12.24 4.60
N LEU A 162 16.66 11.90 3.64
CA LEU A 162 15.78 12.88 2.98
C LEU A 162 14.80 13.52 3.98
N THR A 163 14.23 12.74 4.89
CA THR A 163 13.31 13.24 5.92
C THR A 163 14.02 14.24 6.85
N ALA A 164 15.25 13.95 7.25
CA ALA A 164 16.05 14.85 8.08
C ALA A 164 16.51 16.09 7.30
N ALA A 165 16.97 15.92 6.05
CA ALA A 165 17.41 17.00 5.17
C ALA A 165 16.28 17.99 4.84
N LYS A 166 15.03 17.52 4.75
CA LYS A 166 13.84 18.35 4.48
C LYS A 166 13.67 19.49 5.49
N ARG A 167 14.14 19.31 6.73
CA ARG A 167 14.12 20.35 7.78
C ARG A 167 15.04 21.54 7.47
N GLN A 168 16.08 21.32 6.66
CA GLN A 168 17.09 22.33 6.30
C GLN A 168 16.99 22.79 4.84
N TRP A 169 16.34 22.00 3.99
CA TRP A 169 16.08 22.30 2.58
C TRP A 169 14.62 21.95 2.25
N PRO A 170 13.74 22.96 2.06
CA PRO A 170 12.30 22.72 1.94
C PRO A 170 11.89 22.04 0.62
N HIS A 171 12.75 22.06 -0.40
CA HIS A 171 12.50 21.47 -1.72
C HIS A 171 12.81 19.96 -1.74
N ILE A 172 12.37 19.24 -0.72
CA ILE A 172 12.40 17.78 -0.63
C ILE A 172 10.98 17.28 -0.37
N HIS A 173 10.47 16.43 -1.25
CA HIS A 173 9.14 15.86 -1.13
C HIS A 173 9.17 14.34 -1.28
N ILE A 174 8.63 13.63 -0.29
CA ILE A 174 8.48 12.16 -0.29
C ILE A 174 6.99 11.88 -0.39
N SER A 175 6.54 11.19 -1.44
CA SER A 175 5.12 11.00 -1.73
C SER A 175 4.86 9.84 -2.69
N ASP A 176 3.59 9.61 -3.02
CA ASP A 176 3.18 8.78 -4.15
C ASP A 176 3.55 9.44 -5.50
N SER A 177 3.63 8.63 -6.56
CA SER A 177 4.07 9.00 -7.92
C SER A 177 3.41 10.26 -8.50
N LEU A 178 2.12 10.49 -8.23
CA LEU A 178 1.41 11.64 -8.78
C LEU A 178 1.87 12.96 -8.16
N VAL A 179 1.97 12.97 -6.83
CA VAL A 179 2.32 14.17 -6.04
C VAL A 179 3.77 14.58 -6.30
N MET A 180 4.63 13.63 -6.71
CA MET A 180 6.01 13.91 -7.11
C MET A 180 6.08 14.90 -8.28
N ALA A 181 5.26 14.72 -9.33
CA ALA A 181 5.27 15.60 -10.48
C ALA A 181 4.80 17.03 -10.15
N ASP A 182 3.75 17.16 -9.32
CA ASP A 182 3.25 18.47 -8.89
C ASP A 182 4.24 19.19 -7.97
N SER A 183 4.87 18.44 -7.07
CA SER A 183 5.92 18.98 -6.20
C SER A 183 7.12 19.46 -7.01
N ALA A 184 7.50 18.75 -8.08
CA ALA A 184 8.57 19.16 -8.97
C ALA A 184 8.27 20.49 -9.67
N VAL A 185 7.02 20.71 -10.12
CA VAL A 185 6.57 21.99 -10.69
C VAL A 185 6.68 23.11 -9.66
N GLN A 186 6.20 22.90 -8.43
CA GLN A 186 6.31 23.89 -7.35
C GLN A 186 7.77 24.22 -7.00
N MET A 187 8.66 23.21 -7.04
CA MET A 187 10.09 23.42 -6.83
C MET A 187 10.72 24.23 -7.97
N ALA A 188 10.33 23.97 -9.22
CA ALA A 188 10.77 24.75 -10.38
C ALA A 188 10.30 26.21 -10.30
N GLU A 189 9.05 26.45 -9.92
CA GLU A 189 8.50 27.78 -9.65
C GLU A 189 9.27 28.51 -8.55
N ALA A 190 9.69 27.79 -7.50
CA ALA A 190 10.50 28.31 -6.41
C ALA A 190 11.99 28.51 -6.76
N GLY A 191 12.39 28.24 -8.01
CA GLY A 191 13.74 28.52 -8.52
C GLY A 191 14.71 27.35 -8.51
N CYS A 192 14.25 26.11 -8.29
CA CYS A 192 15.08 24.93 -8.50
C CYS A 192 15.45 24.79 -9.98
N LYS A 193 16.74 24.60 -10.27
CA LYS A 193 17.27 24.40 -11.63
C LYS A 193 17.28 22.95 -12.06
N TYR A 194 17.31 22.04 -11.09
CA TYR A 194 17.37 20.60 -11.31
C TYR A 194 16.42 19.89 -10.34
N ILE A 195 15.89 18.77 -10.78
CA ILE A 195 15.07 17.86 -9.99
C ILE A 195 15.72 16.48 -10.01
N ALA A 196 16.10 15.98 -8.84
CA ALA A 196 16.48 14.60 -8.64
C ALA A 196 15.23 13.78 -8.31
N VAL A 197 14.99 12.73 -9.10
CA VAL A 197 13.87 11.81 -8.94
C VAL A 197 14.39 10.50 -8.38
N LEU A 198 13.95 10.16 -7.17
CA LEU A 198 14.23 8.87 -6.55
C LEU A 198 13.01 7.96 -6.67
N GLY A 199 13.05 7.09 -7.66
CA GLY A 199 11.94 6.25 -8.08
C GLY A 199 12.35 5.35 -9.25
N VAL A 200 11.35 4.89 -10.00
CA VAL A 200 11.55 4.10 -11.22
C VAL A 200 11.45 5.00 -12.46
N ASP A 201 11.82 4.48 -13.63
CA ASP A 201 11.99 5.30 -14.83
C ASP A 201 10.70 6.02 -15.25
N PHE A 202 9.55 5.35 -15.24
CA PHE A 202 8.27 6.00 -15.61
C PHE A 202 7.89 7.16 -14.69
N MET A 203 8.33 7.16 -13.42
CA MET A 203 8.09 8.27 -12.50
C MET A 203 8.93 9.48 -12.90
N SER A 204 10.17 9.24 -13.32
CA SER A 204 11.08 10.28 -13.83
C SER A 204 10.59 10.86 -15.15
N GLU A 205 10.09 10.02 -16.04
CA GLU A 205 9.45 10.41 -17.30
C GLU A 205 8.19 11.25 -17.06
N ASN A 206 7.34 10.85 -16.11
CA ASN A 206 6.16 11.62 -15.73
C ASN A 206 6.54 13.01 -15.18
N VAL A 207 7.52 13.10 -14.28
CA VAL A 207 8.03 14.39 -13.77
C VAL A 207 8.53 15.26 -14.93
N ARG A 208 9.30 14.69 -15.87
CA ARG A 208 9.78 15.41 -17.05
C ARG A 208 8.64 15.94 -17.92
N ALA A 209 7.66 15.09 -18.23
CA ALA A 209 6.57 15.45 -19.12
C ALA A 209 5.68 16.54 -18.52
N ILE A 210 5.36 16.46 -17.22
CA ILE A 210 4.57 17.48 -16.52
C ILE A 210 5.32 18.81 -16.39
N LEU A 211 6.63 18.79 -16.12
CA LEU A 211 7.43 20.01 -16.11
C LEU A 211 7.48 20.68 -17.50
N ASP A 212 7.59 19.89 -18.57
CA ASP A 212 7.55 20.41 -19.94
C ASP A 212 6.20 21.06 -20.26
N GLN A 213 5.10 20.41 -19.86
CA GLN A 213 3.75 20.96 -20.02
C GLN A 213 3.52 22.25 -19.22
N ALA A 214 4.13 22.35 -18.04
CA ALA A 214 4.11 23.56 -17.21
C ALA A 214 5.07 24.67 -17.71
N GLY A 215 5.81 24.44 -18.80
CA GLY A 215 6.71 25.43 -19.40
C GLY A 215 8.14 25.43 -18.83
N PHE A 216 8.47 24.52 -17.91
CA PHE A 216 9.78 24.40 -17.27
C PHE A 216 10.72 23.45 -18.04
N THR A 217 10.84 23.68 -19.35
CA THR A 217 11.66 22.83 -20.24
C THR A 217 13.15 22.92 -19.94
N GLN A 218 13.62 24.02 -19.35
CA GLN A 218 15.02 24.26 -18.98
C GLN A 218 15.48 23.55 -17.71
N VAL A 219 14.54 23.12 -16.84
CA VAL A 219 14.87 22.45 -15.57
C VAL A 219 15.39 21.05 -15.86
N GLY A 220 16.56 20.65 -15.37
CA GLY A 220 17.07 19.28 -15.58
C GLY A 220 16.36 18.26 -14.69
N VAL A 221 16.01 17.08 -15.21
CA VAL A 221 15.38 16.00 -14.43
C VAL A 221 16.29 14.78 -14.50
N TYR A 222 16.69 14.25 -13.34
CA TYR A 222 17.68 13.19 -13.24
C TYR A 222 17.19 12.02 -12.39
N ARG A 223 17.38 10.79 -12.88
CA ARG A 223 17.19 9.52 -12.18
C ARG A 223 18.50 9.02 -11.57
N MET A 224 18.44 8.09 -10.61
CA MET A 224 19.60 7.73 -9.78
C MET A 224 20.44 6.55 -10.30
N SER A 225 20.16 6.06 -11.51
CA SER A 225 20.93 4.98 -12.14
C SER A 225 21.20 5.28 -13.61
N SER A 226 22.33 4.80 -14.11
CA SER A 226 22.60 4.74 -15.55
C SER A 226 21.88 3.59 -16.24
N GLU A 227 21.59 2.51 -15.51
CA GLU A 227 20.82 1.36 -16.00
C GLU A 227 19.33 1.61 -15.84
N GLN A 228 18.51 0.94 -16.65
CA GLN A 228 17.04 1.05 -16.57
C GLN A 228 16.53 0.65 -15.18
N ILE A 229 15.71 1.49 -14.56
CA ILE A 229 15.04 1.21 -13.29
C ILE A 229 13.60 0.78 -13.59
N GLY A 230 13.40 -0.54 -13.69
CA GLY A 230 12.14 -1.17 -14.11
C GLY A 230 11.02 -1.19 -13.07
N CYS A 231 9.91 -1.83 -13.43
CA CYS A 231 8.77 -2.10 -12.54
C CYS A 231 7.95 -3.27 -13.10
N SER A 232 7.71 -4.31 -12.29
CA SER A 232 7.01 -5.53 -12.76
C SER A 232 5.62 -5.25 -13.34
N LEU A 233 4.90 -4.26 -12.81
CA LEU A 233 3.60 -3.84 -13.34
C LEU A 233 3.72 -3.10 -14.68
N ALA A 234 4.74 -2.25 -14.85
CA ALA A 234 4.98 -1.56 -16.11
C ALA A 234 5.38 -2.55 -17.22
N ASP A 235 6.15 -3.58 -16.87
CA ASP A 235 6.53 -4.66 -17.77
C ASP A 235 5.28 -5.48 -18.18
N ALA A 236 4.43 -5.84 -17.22
CA ALA A 236 3.17 -6.53 -17.49
C ALA A 236 2.25 -5.74 -18.44
N ALA A 237 2.14 -4.42 -18.24
CA ALA A 237 1.35 -3.54 -19.08
C ALA A 237 1.93 -3.34 -20.49
N SER A 238 3.21 -3.61 -20.68
CA SER A 238 3.89 -3.54 -21.97
C SER A 238 3.84 -4.86 -22.75
N SER A 239 3.28 -5.92 -22.14
CA SER A 239 3.17 -7.23 -22.76
C SER A 239 2.20 -7.29 -23.95
N SER A 240 2.44 -8.25 -24.83
CA SER A 240 1.51 -8.57 -25.93
C SER A 240 0.14 -9.02 -25.41
N ALA A 241 0.10 -9.70 -24.26
CA ALA A 241 -1.13 -10.14 -23.59
C ALA A 241 -1.97 -8.93 -23.12
N TYR A 242 -1.35 -7.90 -22.54
CA TYR A 242 -2.04 -6.67 -22.16
C TYR A 242 -2.62 -5.93 -23.38
N THR A 243 -1.84 -5.88 -24.46
CA THR A 243 -2.31 -5.33 -25.74
C THR A 243 -3.52 -6.10 -26.28
N HIS A 244 -3.54 -7.43 -26.17
CA HIS A 244 -4.68 -8.25 -26.60
C HIS A 244 -5.94 -8.02 -25.74
N PHE A 245 -5.75 -7.88 -24.42
CA PHE A 245 -6.81 -7.51 -23.48
C PHE A 245 -7.48 -6.19 -23.90
N LEU A 246 -6.71 -5.15 -24.22
CA LEU A 246 -7.26 -3.86 -24.65
C LEU A 246 -7.82 -3.87 -26.09
N LYS A 247 -7.29 -4.71 -26.98
CA LYS A 247 -7.92 -4.94 -28.29
C LYS A 247 -9.31 -5.54 -28.14
N THR A 248 -9.52 -6.39 -27.14
CA THR A 248 -10.87 -6.89 -26.82
C THR A 248 -11.77 -5.75 -26.33
N ALA A 249 -11.26 -4.90 -25.45
CA ALA A 249 -11.98 -3.73 -24.95
C ALA A 249 -12.43 -2.78 -26.07
N SER A 250 -11.58 -2.50 -27.06
CA SER A 250 -11.91 -1.65 -28.22
C SER A 250 -13.09 -2.17 -29.06
N ARG A 251 -13.42 -3.46 -28.97
CA ARG A 251 -14.53 -4.09 -29.71
C ARG A 251 -15.86 -4.05 -28.96
N SER A 252 -15.87 -3.53 -27.73
CA SER A 252 -17.05 -3.49 -26.86
C SER A 252 -17.41 -2.07 -26.39
N PRO A 253 -17.54 -1.07 -27.30
CA PRO A 253 -17.89 0.28 -26.90
C PRO A 253 -19.31 0.36 -26.30
N PRO A 254 -19.55 1.27 -25.33
CA PRO A 254 -18.58 2.18 -24.73
C PRO A 254 -17.65 1.45 -23.75
N SER A 255 -16.34 1.60 -23.94
CA SER A 255 -15.30 1.02 -23.09
C SER A 255 -14.41 2.12 -22.53
N LEU A 256 -14.08 2.04 -21.24
CA LEU A 256 -13.11 2.91 -20.58
C LEU A 256 -12.00 2.05 -19.99
N HIS A 257 -10.78 2.35 -20.38
CA HIS A 257 -9.59 1.75 -19.79
C HIS A 257 -9.15 2.57 -18.57
N VAL A 258 -9.20 1.96 -17.40
CA VAL A 258 -8.71 2.54 -16.14
C VAL A 258 -7.33 1.96 -15.86
N ILE A 259 -6.29 2.72 -16.21
CA ILE A 259 -4.90 2.27 -16.09
C ILE A 259 -4.26 2.73 -14.79
N TYR A 260 -3.61 1.82 -14.08
CA TYR A 260 -2.86 2.18 -12.88
C TYR A 260 -1.63 3.05 -13.22
N ILE A 261 -1.33 4.02 -12.36
CA ILE A 261 -0.22 4.98 -12.55
C ILE A 261 1.12 4.29 -12.75
N ASN A 262 1.31 3.11 -12.14
CA ASN A 262 2.52 2.29 -12.19
C ASN A 262 2.70 1.58 -13.55
N THR A 263 2.72 2.36 -14.62
CA THR A 263 2.87 1.96 -16.01
C THR A 263 3.66 3.04 -16.77
N SER A 264 4.33 2.69 -17.87
CA SER A 264 5.11 3.66 -18.64
C SER A 264 4.22 4.71 -19.31
N LEU A 265 4.78 5.88 -19.61
CA LEU A 265 4.09 6.88 -20.45
C LEU A 265 3.83 6.33 -21.85
N GLU A 266 4.73 5.49 -22.36
CA GLU A 266 4.57 4.83 -23.65
C GLU A 266 3.34 3.91 -23.68
N THR A 267 3.15 3.08 -22.67
CA THR A 267 1.94 2.25 -22.55
C THR A 267 0.70 3.12 -22.46
N LYS A 268 0.71 4.19 -21.65
CA LYS A 268 -0.43 5.11 -21.55
C LYS A 268 -0.78 5.73 -22.92
N ALA A 269 0.22 6.16 -23.69
CA ALA A 269 0.01 6.74 -25.00
C ALA A 269 -0.62 5.75 -25.98
N HIS A 270 -0.02 4.56 -26.13
CA HIS A 270 -0.51 3.54 -27.07
C HIS A 270 -1.88 3.00 -26.69
N THR A 271 -2.16 2.85 -25.41
CA THR A 271 -3.45 2.37 -24.93
C THR A 271 -4.54 3.43 -25.04
N HIS A 272 -4.23 4.70 -24.81
CA HIS A 272 -5.16 5.81 -24.99
C HIS A 272 -5.59 6.02 -26.45
N GLU A 273 -4.72 5.71 -27.43
CA GLU A 273 -5.10 5.70 -28.85
C GLU A 273 -6.03 4.54 -29.23
N LEU A 274 -6.06 3.47 -28.42
CA LEU A 274 -6.81 2.26 -28.71
C LEU A 274 -8.17 2.22 -28.01
N VAL A 275 -8.22 2.71 -26.78
CA VAL A 275 -9.41 2.80 -25.93
C VAL A 275 -9.28 4.06 -25.08
N PRO A 276 -10.33 4.90 -24.92
CA PRO A 276 -10.28 6.02 -24.01
C PRO A 276 -9.76 5.60 -22.65
N THR A 277 -8.67 6.25 -22.22
CA THR A 277 -7.89 5.81 -21.06
C THR A 277 -7.84 6.91 -20.03
N ILE A 278 -8.13 6.57 -18.77
CA ILE A 278 -7.93 7.42 -17.59
C ILE A 278 -6.95 6.73 -16.64
N THR A 279 -5.98 7.48 -16.12
CA THR A 279 -5.07 6.94 -15.11
C THR A 279 -5.74 6.90 -13.72
N CYS A 280 -5.34 5.97 -12.86
CA CYS A 280 -5.72 5.93 -11.45
C CYS A 280 -4.51 5.65 -10.55
N THR A 281 -4.69 5.87 -9.25
CA THR A 281 -3.80 5.43 -8.17
C THR A 281 -4.59 4.50 -7.24
N SER A 282 -3.93 3.81 -6.31
CA SER A 282 -4.63 3.00 -5.29
C SER A 282 -5.57 3.85 -4.42
N SER A 283 -5.33 5.15 -4.32
CA SER A 283 -6.16 6.08 -3.52
C SER A 283 -7.48 6.49 -4.19
N ASN A 284 -7.57 6.44 -5.53
CA ASN A 284 -8.74 6.96 -6.26
C ASN A 284 -9.39 5.95 -7.20
N VAL A 285 -8.82 4.76 -7.41
CA VAL A 285 -9.33 3.78 -8.39
C VAL A 285 -10.80 3.43 -8.21
N VAL A 286 -11.25 3.20 -6.97
CA VAL A 286 -12.66 2.91 -6.66
C VAL A 286 -13.56 4.09 -7.05
N ALA A 287 -13.18 5.31 -6.64
CA ALA A 287 -13.95 6.51 -6.95
C ALA A 287 -13.98 6.79 -8.46
N THR A 288 -12.86 6.59 -9.17
CA THR A 288 -12.77 6.75 -10.63
C THR A 288 -13.73 5.80 -11.34
N ILE A 289 -13.78 4.53 -10.93
CA ILE A 289 -14.64 3.52 -11.56
C ILE A 289 -16.12 3.83 -11.30
N LEU A 290 -16.48 4.15 -10.05
CA LEU A 290 -17.86 4.50 -9.69
C LEU A 290 -18.33 5.74 -10.46
N GLN A 291 -17.56 6.84 -10.41
CA GLN A 291 -17.90 8.07 -11.11
C GLN A 291 -18.05 7.85 -12.62
N ALA A 292 -17.10 7.15 -13.24
CA ALA A 292 -17.17 6.86 -14.69
C ALA A 292 -18.41 6.03 -15.05
N PHE A 293 -18.76 5.04 -14.23
CA PHE A 293 -19.93 4.19 -14.46
C PHE A 293 -21.25 4.92 -14.22
N ALA A 294 -21.28 5.91 -13.33
CA ALA A 294 -22.44 6.79 -13.13
C ALA A 294 -22.65 7.75 -14.31
N GLU A 295 -21.56 8.28 -14.88
CA GLU A 295 -21.63 9.32 -15.91
C GLU A 295 -21.74 8.80 -17.35
N ILE A 296 -21.21 7.59 -17.63
CA ILE A 296 -21.17 7.02 -18.97
C ILE A 296 -22.18 5.86 -19.05
N PRO A 297 -23.32 6.05 -19.75
CA PRO A 297 -24.31 4.99 -19.92
C PRO A 297 -23.71 3.76 -20.59
N ASP A 298 -24.09 2.58 -20.11
CA ASP A 298 -23.70 1.29 -20.67
C ASP A 298 -22.19 0.97 -20.69
N LEU A 299 -21.41 1.66 -19.85
CA LEU A 299 -19.95 1.55 -19.81
C LEU A 299 -19.44 0.13 -19.47
N ASN A 300 -18.48 -0.35 -20.26
CA ASN A 300 -17.58 -1.45 -19.91
C ASN A 300 -16.28 -0.90 -19.33
N VAL A 301 -15.94 -1.28 -18.11
CA VAL A 301 -14.73 -0.83 -17.40
C VAL A 301 -13.65 -1.87 -17.58
N TRP A 302 -12.48 -1.46 -18.05
CA TRP A 302 -11.32 -2.33 -18.26
C TRP A 302 -10.15 -1.84 -17.40
N TYR A 303 -9.85 -2.56 -16.32
CA TYR A 303 -8.83 -2.16 -15.36
C TYR A 303 -7.53 -2.96 -15.52
N GLY A 304 -6.38 -2.32 -15.31
CA GLY A 304 -5.07 -2.98 -15.30
C GLY A 304 -3.90 -2.07 -14.93
N PRO A 305 -2.67 -2.61 -14.85
CA PRO A 305 -2.29 -3.99 -15.11
C PRO A 305 -2.29 -4.88 -13.85
N ASP A 306 -2.63 -4.36 -12.67
CA ASP A 306 -2.48 -5.12 -11.42
C ASP A 306 -3.66 -6.10 -11.20
N SER A 307 -3.41 -7.40 -11.33
CA SER A 307 -4.42 -8.44 -11.21
C SER A 307 -5.03 -8.53 -9.81
N TYR A 308 -4.21 -8.35 -8.77
CA TYR A 308 -4.68 -8.40 -7.39
C TYR A 308 -5.57 -7.21 -7.08
N MET A 309 -5.15 -5.99 -7.46
CA MET A 309 -5.99 -4.80 -7.30
C MET A 309 -7.30 -4.95 -8.09
N GLY A 310 -7.26 -5.50 -9.30
CA GLY A 310 -8.46 -5.75 -10.10
C GLY A 310 -9.43 -6.73 -9.44
N ALA A 311 -8.92 -7.85 -8.93
CA ALA A 311 -9.71 -8.83 -8.20
C ALA A 311 -10.27 -8.25 -6.88
N ASN A 312 -9.48 -7.47 -6.16
CA ASN A 312 -9.87 -6.83 -4.90
C ASN A 312 -10.94 -5.74 -5.11
N ILE A 313 -10.87 -4.99 -6.21
CA ILE A 313 -11.94 -4.06 -6.61
C ILE A 313 -13.24 -4.82 -6.90
N ALA A 314 -13.15 -5.94 -7.63
CA ALA A 314 -14.31 -6.77 -7.91
C ALA A 314 -14.92 -7.37 -6.62
N ASP A 315 -14.10 -7.84 -5.68
CA ASP A 315 -14.59 -8.33 -4.38
C ASP A 315 -15.21 -7.20 -3.54
N LEU A 316 -14.60 -6.00 -3.54
CA LEU A 316 -15.16 -4.83 -2.87
C LEU A 316 -16.55 -4.49 -3.40
N PHE A 317 -16.71 -4.42 -4.73
CA PHE A 317 -18.01 -4.16 -5.34
C PHE A 317 -19.01 -5.29 -5.09
N LYS A 318 -18.55 -6.55 -5.06
CA LYS A 318 -19.39 -7.69 -4.67
C LYS A 318 -19.91 -7.53 -3.24
N ARG A 319 -19.07 -7.11 -2.30
CA ARG A 319 -19.51 -6.77 -0.92
C ARG A 319 -20.45 -5.57 -0.89
N MET A 320 -20.31 -4.60 -1.79
CA MET A 320 -21.28 -3.50 -1.90
C MET A 320 -22.67 -3.97 -2.33
N THR A 321 -22.82 -5.09 -3.06
CA THR A 321 -24.16 -5.59 -3.44
C THR A 321 -25.01 -6.09 -2.28
N ILE A 322 -24.40 -6.42 -1.14
CA ILE A 322 -25.10 -6.84 0.09
C ILE A 322 -25.32 -5.69 1.09
N MET A 323 -24.78 -4.49 0.82
CA MET A 323 -24.98 -3.30 1.65
C MET A 323 -26.39 -2.72 1.45
N SER A 324 -26.81 -1.84 2.37
CA SER A 324 -28.02 -1.03 2.17
C SER A 324 -27.80 0.03 1.09
N ASP A 325 -28.88 0.54 0.49
CA ASP A 325 -28.75 1.55 -0.57
C ASP A 325 -28.26 2.88 0.03
N GLU A 326 -28.61 3.14 1.28
CA GLU A 326 -28.14 4.28 2.07
C GLU A 326 -26.62 4.23 2.26
N GLU A 327 -26.06 3.08 2.66
CA GLU A 327 -24.61 2.92 2.84
C GLU A 327 -23.84 3.03 1.50
N ILE A 328 -24.43 2.59 0.38
CA ILE A 328 -23.82 2.76 -0.95
C ILE A 328 -23.84 4.24 -1.34
N THR A 329 -24.95 4.95 -1.06
CA THR A 329 -25.10 6.39 -1.33
C THR A 329 -24.07 7.22 -0.57
N GLU A 330 -23.71 6.81 0.66
CA GLU A 330 -22.61 7.43 1.43
C GLU A 330 -21.24 7.27 0.77
N ILE A 331 -21.03 6.18 0.01
CA ILE A 331 -19.80 5.96 -0.76
C ILE A 331 -19.84 6.77 -2.06
N HIS A 332 -20.96 6.72 -2.79
CA HIS A 332 -21.15 7.45 -4.04
C HIS A 332 -22.64 7.74 -4.28
N PRO A 333 -23.05 9.02 -4.46
CA PRO A 333 -24.45 9.42 -4.46
C PRO A 333 -25.28 8.84 -5.61
N ASP A 334 -24.67 8.57 -6.76
CA ASP A 334 -25.36 8.06 -7.96
C ASP A 334 -25.42 6.52 -8.02
N HIS A 335 -25.14 5.82 -6.92
CA HIS A 335 -25.13 4.37 -6.89
C HIS A 335 -26.04 3.75 -5.83
N ASN A 336 -26.55 2.57 -6.17
CA ASN A 336 -27.34 1.70 -5.31
C ASN A 336 -27.01 0.23 -5.63
N ARG A 337 -27.64 -0.72 -4.95
CA ARG A 337 -27.36 -2.16 -5.17
C ARG A 337 -27.52 -2.60 -6.62
N LYS A 338 -28.48 -2.05 -7.36
CA LYS A 338 -28.73 -2.42 -8.77
C LYS A 338 -27.61 -1.91 -9.67
N THR A 339 -27.19 -0.66 -9.50
CA THR A 339 -26.13 -0.07 -10.33
C THR A 339 -24.79 -0.76 -10.07
N ILE A 340 -24.47 -1.07 -8.81
CA ILE A 340 -23.26 -1.83 -8.45
C ILE A 340 -23.30 -3.25 -9.04
N SER A 341 -24.45 -3.92 -9.00
CA SER A 341 -24.61 -5.23 -9.62
C SER A 341 -24.39 -5.18 -11.14
N SER A 342 -24.85 -4.11 -11.80
CA SER A 342 -24.61 -3.87 -13.22
C SER A 342 -23.14 -3.55 -13.52
N LEU A 343 -22.47 -2.78 -12.65
CA LEU A 343 -21.04 -2.47 -12.76
C LEU A 343 -20.21 -3.74 -12.69
N LEU A 344 -20.48 -4.63 -11.73
CA LEU A 344 -19.78 -5.91 -11.59
C LEU A 344 -19.84 -6.78 -12.85
N GLN A 345 -20.96 -6.78 -13.56
CA GLN A 345 -21.11 -7.55 -14.79
C GLN A 345 -20.30 -6.97 -15.97
N ARG A 346 -19.94 -5.69 -15.90
CA ARG A 346 -19.23 -4.93 -16.93
C ARG A 346 -17.83 -4.50 -16.48
N LEU A 347 -17.35 -5.03 -15.35
CA LEU A 347 -16.01 -4.81 -14.84
C LEU A 347 -15.11 -5.95 -15.34
N HIS A 348 -14.19 -5.60 -16.22
CA HIS A 348 -13.14 -6.46 -16.72
C HIS A 348 -11.82 -5.99 -16.13
N TYR A 349 -10.96 -6.92 -15.71
CA TYR A 349 -9.62 -6.60 -15.25
C TYR A 349 -8.59 -7.60 -15.78
N TYR A 350 -7.38 -7.10 -16.01
CA TYR A 350 -6.26 -7.89 -16.48
C TYR A 350 -5.83 -8.91 -15.41
N GLN A 351 -5.41 -10.10 -15.84
CA GLN A 351 -5.15 -11.25 -14.95
C GLN A 351 -3.67 -11.62 -14.83
N ASN A 352 -2.78 -10.98 -15.60
CA ASN A 352 -1.39 -11.41 -15.75
C ASN A 352 -0.38 -10.29 -15.40
N GLY A 353 -0.63 -9.50 -14.37
CA GLY A 353 0.33 -8.50 -13.89
C GLY A 353 0.27 -8.32 -12.38
N ASN A 354 1.36 -8.60 -11.66
CA ASN A 354 1.41 -8.47 -10.21
C ASN A 354 2.62 -7.62 -9.78
N CYS A 355 2.47 -6.93 -8.65
CA CYS A 355 3.59 -6.29 -7.97
C CYS A 355 4.37 -7.35 -7.18
N ILE A 356 5.65 -7.59 -7.54
CA ILE A 356 6.49 -8.60 -6.87
C ILE A 356 6.67 -8.37 -5.36
N VAL A 357 6.48 -7.13 -4.90
CA VAL A 357 6.57 -6.81 -3.47
C VAL A 357 5.30 -7.19 -2.73
N HIS A 358 4.14 -6.96 -3.33
CA HIS A 358 2.87 -7.28 -2.68
C HIS A 358 2.51 -8.77 -2.79
N ASP A 359 3.05 -9.47 -3.79
CA ASP A 359 2.87 -10.91 -3.99
C ASP A 359 3.27 -11.77 -2.78
N MET A 360 4.21 -11.29 -1.94
CA MET A 360 4.65 -12.03 -0.75
C MET A 360 3.62 -12.09 0.40
N PHE A 361 2.57 -11.27 0.36
CA PHE A 361 1.49 -11.29 1.37
C PHE A 361 0.45 -12.37 1.09
N GLY A 362 0.91 -13.51 0.59
CA GLY A 362 0.11 -14.68 0.26
C GLY A 362 -0.19 -15.58 1.46
N HIS A 363 -0.48 -16.84 1.16
CA HIS A 363 -1.18 -17.76 2.05
C HIS A 363 -0.48 -17.98 3.38
N GLU A 364 0.81 -18.27 3.34
CA GLU A 364 1.61 -18.56 4.54
C GLU A 364 1.65 -17.36 5.50
N VAL A 365 1.75 -16.15 4.95
CA VAL A 365 1.73 -14.91 5.73
C VAL A 365 0.37 -14.70 6.37
N VAL A 366 -0.72 -14.90 5.61
CA VAL A 366 -2.09 -14.73 6.10
C VAL A 366 -2.45 -15.73 7.19
N GLU A 367 -2.07 -17.00 7.04
CA GLU A 367 -2.33 -18.02 8.07
C GLU A 367 -1.60 -17.67 9.37
N LYS A 368 -0.33 -17.25 9.29
CA LYS A 368 0.39 -16.78 10.48
C LYS A 368 -0.25 -15.55 11.12
N ILE A 369 -0.78 -14.60 10.33
CA ILE A 369 -1.54 -13.45 10.87
C ILE A 369 -2.80 -13.93 11.60
N LYS A 370 -3.56 -14.88 11.03
CA LYS A 370 -4.75 -15.45 11.69
C LYS A 370 -4.41 -16.17 13.00
N GLU A 371 -3.27 -16.85 13.05
CA GLU A 371 -2.83 -17.57 14.23
C GLU A 371 -2.34 -16.63 15.34
N GLU A 372 -1.44 -15.71 15.01
CA GLU A 372 -0.65 -14.96 15.99
C GLU A 372 -1.07 -13.50 16.15
N TYR A 373 -1.74 -12.90 15.15
CA TYR A 373 -2.02 -11.46 15.09
C TYR A 373 -3.50 -11.15 14.80
N CYS A 374 -4.41 -12.13 14.95
CA CYS A 374 -5.84 -11.95 14.65
C CYS A 374 -6.56 -10.90 15.51
N ASP A 375 -5.99 -10.52 16.66
CA ASP A 375 -6.50 -9.46 17.55
C ASP A 375 -5.83 -8.10 17.31
N ALA A 376 -4.87 -7.99 16.38
CA ALA A 376 -4.19 -6.75 16.00
C ALA A 376 -5.02 -5.91 15.02
N PHE A 377 -4.57 -4.67 14.81
CA PHE A 377 -5.06 -3.81 13.74
C PHE A 377 -4.48 -4.28 12.41
N LEU A 378 -5.33 -4.69 11.45
CA LEU A 378 -4.90 -5.24 10.17
C LEU A 378 -5.03 -4.21 9.05
N THR A 379 -3.92 -3.91 8.39
CA THR A 379 -3.88 -2.95 7.29
C THR A 379 -3.50 -3.68 6.01
N ALA A 380 -4.10 -3.31 4.87
CA ALA A 380 -3.72 -3.87 3.58
C ALA A 380 -3.76 -2.82 2.45
N HIS A 381 -2.79 -2.91 1.54
CA HIS A 381 -2.82 -2.20 0.28
C HIS A 381 -3.74 -2.91 -0.73
N PHE A 382 -4.28 -2.20 -1.72
CA PHE A 382 -5.11 -2.83 -2.76
C PHE A 382 -4.36 -3.85 -3.63
N GLU A 383 -3.03 -3.77 -3.71
CA GLU A 383 -2.18 -4.66 -4.51
C GLU A 383 -1.89 -6.02 -3.84
N VAL A 384 -2.33 -6.25 -2.60
CA VAL A 384 -2.06 -7.53 -1.91
C VAL A 384 -2.93 -8.66 -2.45
N PRO A 385 -2.48 -9.93 -2.33
CA PRO A 385 -3.30 -11.10 -2.62
C PRO A 385 -4.67 -11.07 -1.93
N GLY A 386 -5.68 -11.64 -2.58
CA GLY A 386 -7.08 -11.56 -2.15
C GLY A 386 -7.35 -12.10 -0.74
N GLU A 387 -6.52 -13.00 -0.25
CA GLU A 387 -6.57 -13.52 1.13
C GLU A 387 -6.17 -12.47 2.19
N MET A 388 -5.12 -11.69 1.94
CA MET A 388 -4.71 -10.59 2.84
C MET A 388 -5.71 -9.42 2.78
N PHE A 389 -6.23 -9.15 1.58
CA PHE A 389 -7.33 -8.21 1.38
C PHE A 389 -8.57 -8.61 2.19
N SER A 390 -9.01 -9.86 2.05
CA SER A 390 -10.20 -10.38 2.74
C SER A 390 -10.05 -10.34 4.24
N LEU A 391 -8.89 -10.74 4.76
CA LEU A 391 -8.57 -10.68 6.18
C LEU A 391 -8.66 -9.25 6.75
N SER A 392 -8.13 -8.27 6.02
CA SER A 392 -8.18 -6.86 6.43
C SER A 392 -9.58 -6.27 6.28
N MET A 393 -10.36 -6.70 5.28
CA MET A 393 -11.76 -6.33 5.12
C MET A 393 -12.64 -6.89 6.25
N GLU A 394 -12.40 -8.12 6.69
CA GLU A 394 -13.06 -8.70 7.85
C GLU A 394 -12.72 -7.90 9.12
N ALA A 395 -11.44 -7.60 9.34
CA ALA A 395 -11.01 -6.75 10.44
C ALA A 395 -11.61 -5.32 10.38
N LYS A 396 -11.85 -4.78 9.18
CA LYS A 396 -12.51 -3.48 9.00
C LYS A 396 -13.95 -3.49 9.53
N THR A 397 -14.69 -4.59 9.38
CA THR A 397 -16.10 -4.68 9.88
C THR A 397 -16.22 -4.48 11.39
N ARG A 398 -15.18 -4.84 12.14
CA ARG A 398 -15.08 -4.67 13.61
C ARG A 398 -14.31 -3.41 14.03
N GLY A 399 -13.97 -2.53 13.09
CA GLY A 399 -13.18 -1.31 13.36
C GLY A 399 -11.71 -1.57 13.69
N MET A 400 -11.18 -2.73 13.29
CA MET A 400 -9.80 -3.16 13.52
C MET A 400 -9.01 -3.30 12.22
N GLY A 401 -9.51 -2.77 11.10
CA GLY A 401 -8.77 -2.87 9.85
C GLY A 401 -9.09 -1.80 8.83
N VAL A 402 -8.18 -1.67 7.86
CA VAL A 402 -8.27 -0.71 6.76
C VAL A 402 -7.72 -1.35 5.49
N VAL A 403 -8.35 -1.06 4.37
CA VAL A 403 -7.84 -1.36 3.03
C VAL A 403 -7.84 -0.08 2.23
N GLY A 404 -6.72 0.23 1.57
CA GLY A 404 -6.56 1.46 0.81
C GLY A 404 -5.16 1.70 0.28
N SER A 405 -4.83 2.96 0.02
CA SER A 405 -3.46 3.38 -0.29
C SER A 405 -2.58 3.43 0.97
N THR A 406 -1.28 3.59 0.76
CA THR A 406 -0.29 3.96 1.79
C THR A 406 -0.78 5.11 2.69
N GLN A 407 -1.40 6.15 2.11
CA GLN A 407 -1.93 7.26 2.89
C GLN A 407 -3.11 6.83 3.79
N ASN A 408 -4.03 5.98 3.29
CA ASN A 408 -5.14 5.47 4.12
C ASN A 408 -4.65 4.66 5.31
N ILE A 409 -3.60 3.85 5.11
CA ILE A 409 -2.95 3.08 6.18
C ILE A 409 -2.33 4.03 7.22
N LEU A 410 -1.61 5.06 6.78
CA LEU A 410 -1.01 6.04 7.68
C LEU A 410 -2.06 6.81 8.50
N ASP A 411 -3.15 7.24 7.86
CA ASP A 411 -4.24 7.95 8.54
C ASP A 411 -4.98 7.07 9.54
N PHE A 412 -5.12 5.77 9.23
CA PHE A 412 -5.68 4.79 10.17
C PHE A 412 -4.82 4.63 11.43
N ILE A 413 -3.49 4.52 11.28
CA ILE A 413 -2.55 4.48 12.42
C ILE A 413 -2.68 5.76 13.26
N LYS A 414 -2.66 6.93 12.61
CA LYS A 414 -2.80 8.23 13.28
C LYS A 414 -4.12 8.35 14.04
N TYR A 415 -5.22 7.89 13.43
CA TYR A 415 -6.55 7.91 14.02
C TYR A 415 -6.60 7.10 15.33
N HIS A 416 -6.12 5.85 15.30
CA HIS A 416 -6.13 4.99 16.49
C HIS A 416 -5.15 5.45 17.57
N LEU A 417 -3.98 5.96 17.18
CA LEU A 417 -3.05 6.59 18.12
C LEU A 417 -3.67 7.80 18.80
N LYS A 418 -4.32 8.69 18.03
CA LYS A 418 -5.04 9.85 18.58
C LYS A 418 -6.10 9.42 19.59
N GLN A 419 -6.91 8.42 19.25
CA GLN A 419 -7.91 7.86 20.16
C GLN A 419 -7.29 7.28 21.45
N ALA A 420 -6.11 6.66 21.38
CA ALA A 420 -5.40 6.20 22.58
C ALA A 420 -4.84 7.36 23.42
N LEU A 421 -4.28 8.37 22.77
CA LEU A 421 -3.78 9.58 23.43
C LEU A 421 -4.89 10.35 24.14
N ASP A 422 -6.05 10.51 23.50
CA ASP A 422 -7.24 11.16 24.06
C ASP A 422 -7.78 10.42 25.30
N ARG A 423 -7.70 9.08 25.30
CA ARG A 423 -8.10 8.24 26.45
C ARG A 423 -7.11 8.32 27.61
N ASN A 424 -5.82 8.54 27.33
CA ASN A 424 -4.73 8.62 28.30
C ASN A 424 -4.69 7.44 29.29
N VAL A 425 -4.68 6.22 28.75
CA VAL A 425 -4.55 4.96 29.50
C VAL A 425 -3.44 4.13 28.86
N ASP A 426 -2.70 3.37 29.67
CA ASP A 426 -1.64 2.49 29.18
C ASP A 426 -2.19 1.57 28.08
N ASP A 427 -1.58 1.65 26.89
CA ASP A 427 -2.06 0.96 25.71
C ASP A 427 -0.89 0.53 24.83
N HIS A 428 -1.06 -0.61 24.19
CA HIS A 428 -0.09 -1.16 23.25
C HIS A 428 -0.83 -1.43 21.95
N LEU A 429 -0.64 -0.56 20.97
CA LEU A 429 -1.34 -0.60 19.69
C LEU A 429 -0.50 -1.37 18.68
N GLN A 430 -0.92 -2.58 18.33
CA GLN A 430 -0.22 -3.43 17.37
C GLN A 430 -0.89 -3.34 15.98
N PHE A 431 -0.11 -2.95 14.97
CA PHE A 431 -0.55 -2.84 13.57
C PHE A 431 0.23 -3.80 12.69
N VAL A 432 -0.47 -4.67 11.96
CA VAL A 432 0.11 -5.51 10.91
C VAL A 432 0.08 -4.76 9.59
N LEU A 433 1.27 -4.56 9.00
CA LEU A 433 1.44 -3.77 7.79
C LEU A 433 1.34 -4.65 6.53
N GLY A 434 0.14 -4.76 5.94
CA GLY A 434 -0.08 -5.45 4.66
C GLY A 434 0.30 -4.58 3.45
N THR A 435 1.51 -4.02 3.47
CA THR A 435 2.10 -3.27 2.38
C THR A 435 3.62 -3.27 2.56
N GLU A 436 4.33 -2.62 1.65
CA GLU A 436 5.77 -2.62 1.65
C GLU A 436 6.41 -1.79 2.79
N SER A 437 7.66 -2.13 3.08
CA SER A 437 8.41 -1.59 4.23
C SER A 437 8.93 -0.17 4.06
N GLY A 438 8.88 0.41 2.87
CA GLY A 438 9.27 1.81 2.64
C GLY A 438 8.43 2.79 3.45
N MET A 439 7.29 2.38 3.99
CA MET A 439 6.48 3.22 4.88
C MET A 439 7.07 3.41 6.29
N ILE A 440 8.07 2.62 6.71
CA ILE A 440 8.58 2.62 8.10
C ILE A 440 8.95 4.01 8.59
N THR A 441 9.79 4.75 7.84
CA THR A 441 10.24 6.09 8.28
C THR A 441 9.09 7.07 8.37
N SER A 442 8.14 7.00 7.42
CA SER A 442 6.96 7.85 7.39
C SER A 442 6.02 7.59 8.57
N ILE A 443 5.81 6.31 8.91
CA ILE A 443 5.03 5.90 10.08
C ILE A 443 5.71 6.37 11.36
N VAL A 444 7.01 6.09 11.54
CA VAL A 444 7.77 6.49 12.73
C VAL A 444 7.75 8.00 12.91
N ALA A 445 7.96 8.77 11.83
CA ALA A 445 7.91 10.23 11.87
C ALA A 445 6.52 10.75 12.26
N ALA A 446 5.45 10.18 11.70
CA ALA A 446 4.08 10.57 12.00
C ALA A 446 3.67 10.23 13.45
N VAL A 447 4.06 9.05 13.95
CA VAL A 447 3.79 8.62 15.33
C VAL A 447 4.52 9.52 16.32
N ARG A 448 5.82 9.79 16.10
CA ARG A 448 6.60 10.72 16.93
C ARG A 448 6.00 12.12 16.95
N GLN A 449 5.65 12.66 15.78
CA GLN A 449 5.02 13.98 15.68
C GLN A 449 3.70 14.04 16.47
N LEU A 450 2.91 12.97 16.45
CA LEU A 450 1.69 12.91 17.25
C LEU A 450 2.00 12.86 18.75
N PHE A 451 2.98 12.06 19.20
CA PHE A 451 3.40 12.08 20.60
C PHE A 451 3.83 13.47 21.06
N ASP A 452 4.70 14.14 20.29
CA ASP A 452 5.20 15.49 20.58
C ASP A 452 4.05 16.51 20.68
N SER A 453 3.02 16.39 19.82
CA SER A 453 1.90 17.33 19.79
C SER A 453 0.99 17.27 21.03
N TYR A 454 1.05 16.20 21.81
CA TYR A 454 0.28 16.03 23.05
C TYR A 454 1.07 16.37 24.32
N GLU A 455 2.33 16.83 24.21
CA GLU A 455 3.20 17.15 25.36
C GLU A 455 2.94 18.54 25.98
N SER A 456 1.78 18.78 26.60
CA SER A 456 1.63 19.96 27.47
C SER A 456 0.81 19.82 28.75
N SER A 457 0.34 18.62 29.14
CA SER A 457 -0.24 18.47 30.48
C SER A 457 -0.36 17.02 30.96
N LYS A 458 0.32 16.73 32.09
CA LYS A 458 0.24 15.55 32.98
C LYS A 458 1.15 14.36 32.65
N GLU A 459 1.53 13.63 33.71
CA GLU A 459 2.12 12.27 33.65
C GLU A 459 1.29 11.43 32.67
N GLY A 460 1.84 11.26 31.46
CA GLY A 460 1.15 10.62 30.36
C GLY A 460 1.16 9.11 30.54
N ALA A 461 0.07 8.46 30.14
CA ALA A 461 0.03 7.00 30.07
C ALA A 461 1.14 6.44 29.18
N SER A 462 1.59 5.22 29.52
CA SER A 462 2.55 4.46 28.73
C SER A 462 1.85 3.91 27.48
N ILE A 463 1.94 4.67 26.39
CA ILE A 463 1.39 4.28 25.08
C ILE A 463 2.53 3.87 24.17
N GLU A 464 2.41 2.67 23.61
CA GLU A 464 3.33 2.12 22.62
C GLU A 464 2.60 1.82 21.31
N VAL A 465 3.26 2.08 20.19
CA VAL A 465 2.80 1.69 18.86
C VAL A 465 3.76 0.66 18.28
N GLU A 466 3.29 -0.56 18.11
CA GLU A 466 4.02 -1.64 17.44
C GLU A 466 3.59 -1.75 15.98
N ILE A 467 4.56 -1.65 15.08
CA ILE A 467 4.39 -1.90 13.65
C ILE A 467 5.01 -3.26 13.33
N VAL A 468 4.17 -4.22 12.98
CA VAL A 468 4.55 -5.59 12.63
C VAL A 468 4.72 -5.67 11.11
N PHE A 469 5.86 -6.20 10.67
CA PHE A 469 6.18 -6.42 9.26
C PHE A 469 5.92 -7.88 8.91
N PRO A 470 4.84 -8.20 8.18
CA PRO A 470 4.47 -9.57 7.87
C PRO A 470 5.34 -10.12 6.73
N VAL A 471 6.65 -10.12 6.96
CA VAL A 471 7.69 -10.71 6.11
C VAL A 471 8.10 -12.05 6.71
N SER A 472 7.93 -13.12 5.92
CA SER A 472 8.38 -14.45 6.30
C SER A 472 9.64 -14.80 5.50
N SER A 473 10.64 -15.40 6.15
CA SER A 473 11.79 -16.01 5.45
C SER A 473 11.36 -17.12 4.50
N ASP A 474 10.18 -17.70 4.73
CA ASP A 474 9.67 -18.88 4.04
C ASP A 474 8.77 -18.50 2.84
N ALA A 475 8.35 -17.22 2.75
CA ALA A 475 7.50 -16.74 1.66
C ALA A 475 8.31 -16.60 0.35
N ILE A 476 8.04 -17.48 -0.62
CA ILE A 476 8.65 -17.48 -1.95
C ILE A 476 7.64 -16.94 -2.97
N SER A 477 7.97 -15.82 -3.64
CA SER A 477 7.24 -15.38 -4.83
C SER A 477 7.55 -16.32 -6.00
N LYS A 478 6.51 -17.01 -6.50
CA LYS A 478 6.63 -17.81 -7.72
C LYS A 478 6.47 -16.88 -8.92
N THR A 479 7.55 -16.59 -9.62
CA THR A 479 7.44 -15.97 -10.95
C THR A 479 6.81 -17.00 -11.89
N SER A 480 5.61 -16.72 -12.38
CA SER A 480 4.92 -17.52 -13.40
C SER A 480 5.74 -17.50 -14.69
N ILE A 481 6.56 -18.52 -14.89
CA ILE A 481 7.11 -18.89 -16.19
C ILE A 481 6.03 -19.76 -16.86
N ASP A 482 5.62 -19.38 -18.06
CA ASP A 482 4.56 -20.03 -18.83
C ASP A 482 4.71 -21.57 -18.88
N ASP A 483 3.80 -22.28 -18.22
CA ASP A 483 3.56 -23.71 -18.44
C ASP A 483 2.70 -23.86 -19.70
N SER A 484 3.26 -23.55 -20.87
CA SER A 484 2.75 -24.09 -22.13
C SER A 484 3.52 -25.37 -22.44
N GLN A 485 2.89 -26.51 -22.17
CA GLN A 485 3.26 -27.77 -22.80
C GLN A 485 3.12 -27.62 -24.32
N ASP A 486 4.21 -27.32 -25.01
CA ASP A 486 4.33 -27.68 -26.42
C ASP A 486 5.72 -28.23 -26.70
N SER A 487 5.73 -29.53 -26.97
CA SER A 487 6.91 -30.31 -27.31
C SER A 487 7.36 -29.97 -28.73
N GLY A 488 8.37 -29.11 -28.91
CA GLY A 488 9.10 -29.03 -30.17
C GLY A 488 9.82 -27.71 -30.51
N SER A 489 11.14 -27.69 -30.26
CA SER A 489 12.19 -27.01 -31.03
C SER A 489 12.64 -25.56 -30.70
N SER A 490 13.98 -25.43 -30.66
CA SER A 490 14.86 -24.23 -30.71
C SER A 490 15.18 -23.45 -29.42
N VAL A 491 16.16 -23.97 -28.68
CA VAL A 491 16.80 -23.44 -27.44
C VAL A 491 17.63 -22.14 -27.67
N ALA A 492 17.40 -21.39 -28.75
CA ALA A 492 18.26 -20.25 -29.12
C ALA A 492 17.60 -18.87 -29.06
N ASN A 493 16.26 -18.77 -28.96
CA ASN A 493 15.56 -17.48 -28.98
C ASN A 493 14.88 -17.09 -27.64
N ASP A 494 14.86 -17.96 -26.63
CA ASP A 494 14.19 -17.66 -25.34
C ASP A 494 15.09 -16.92 -24.33
N LEU A 495 16.37 -16.70 -24.65
CA LEU A 495 17.30 -15.95 -23.79
C LEU A 495 17.13 -14.42 -23.89
N GLU A 496 16.40 -13.92 -24.90
CA GLU A 496 16.18 -12.47 -25.07
C GLU A 496 14.95 -11.94 -24.29
N GLN A 497 14.21 -12.80 -23.57
CA GLN A 497 13.04 -12.42 -22.76
C GLN A 497 13.16 -12.75 -21.27
N ILE A 498 14.38 -12.98 -20.76
CA ILE A 498 14.60 -13.11 -19.32
C ILE A 498 14.73 -11.70 -18.72
N ASN A 499 13.65 -11.18 -18.17
CA ASN A 499 13.70 -9.98 -17.33
C ASN A 499 14.51 -10.28 -16.06
N ILE A 500 15.76 -9.85 -16.02
CA ILE A 500 16.65 -10.01 -14.87
C ILE A 500 16.18 -9.05 -13.77
N VAL A 501 15.59 -9.57 -12.71
CA VAL A 501 15.28 -8.80 -11.50
C VAL A 501 16.55 -8.69 -10.65
N PRO A 502 16.97 -7.48 -10.23
CA PRO A 502 18.13 -7.31 -9.35
C PRO A 502 17.95 -8.09 -8.03
N GLY A 503 18.98 -8.85 -7.63
CA GLY A 503 18.97 -9.62 -6.38
C GLY A 503 19.06 -8.75 -5.11
N VAL A 504 18.64 -9.32 -3.96
CA VAL A 504 18.76 -8.67 -2.65
C VAL A 504 20.20 -8.81 -2.13
N PHE A 505 20.81 -7.72 -1.64
CA PHE A 505 22.16 -7.74 -1.05
C PHE A 505 22.17 -8.41 0.33
N SER A 506 23.23 -9.15 0.63
CA SER A 506 23.50 -9.76 1.94
C SER A 506 23.81 -8.69 2.99
N GLY A 507 22.93 -8.53 3.99
CA GLY A 507 23.13 -7.57 5.09
C GLY A 507 21.84 -6.94 5.65
N GLU A 508 20.69 -7.13 5.00
CA GLU A 508 19.41 -6.51 5.38
C GLU A 508 18.60 -7.30 6.42
N GLY A 509 19.15 -8.39 6.96
CA GLY A 509 18.41 -9.31 7.81
C GLY A 509 17.42 -10.20 7.05
N CYS A 510 17.32 -10.04 5.72
CA CYS A 510 16.57 -10.92 4.82
C CYS A 510 17.39 -12.17 4.51
N SER A 511 16.73 -13.33 4.57
CA SER A 511 17.38 -14.60 4.27
C SER A 511 17.70 -14.70 2.78
N ILE A 512 18.71 -15.50 2.43
CA ILE A 512 18.99 -15.90 1.03
C ILE A 512 17.84 -16.72 0.39
N HIS A 513 16.82 -17.06 1.18
CA HIS A 513 15.67 -17.90 0.79
C HIS A 513 14.37 -17.10 0.57
N GLY A 514 14.38 -15.77 0.72
CA GLY A 514 13.19 -14.92 0.54
C GLY A 514 12.81 -14.13 1.78
N GLY A 515 11.87 -13.19 1.64
CA GLY A 515 11.27 -12.46 2.76
C GLY A 515 11.63 -10.97 2.93
N CYS A 516 11.99 -10.26 1.87
CA CYS A 516 12.25 -8.82 1.93
C CYS A 516 11.12 -8.05 1.25
N ALA A 517 10.20 -7.41 2.00
CA ALA A 517 9.16 -6.51 1.47
C ALA A 517 9.75 -5.17 0.99
N SER A 518 10.76 -5.23 0.13
CA SER A 518 11.42 -4.07 -0.47
C SER A 518 11.59 -4.29 -1.96
N CYS A 519 11.15 -3.32 -2.77
CA CYS A 519 11.26 -3.39 -4.22
C CYS A 519 12.74 -3.38 -4.68
N PRO A 520 13.21 -4.38 -5.44
CA PRO A 520 14.60 -4.41 -5.93
C PRO A 520 14.92 -3.25 -6.88
N TYR A 521 13.96 -2.81 -7.69
CA TYR A 521 14.13 -1.65 -8.57
C TYR A 521 14.25 -0.35 -7.78
N MET A 522 13.43 -0.17 -6.74
CA MET A 522 13.51 1.05 -5.91
C MET A 522 14.87 1.16 -5.20
N LYS A 523 15.51 0.04 -4.86
CA LYS A 523 16.87 0.01 -4.27
C LYS A 523 17.98 0.47 -5.20
N MET A 524 17.75 0.54 -6.51
CA MET A 524 18.72 1.14 -7.43
C MET A 524 18.90 2.64 -7.14
N ASN A 525 17.99 3.26 -6.39
CA ASN A 525 18.12 4.61 -5.87
C ASN A 525 18.88 4.58 -4.54
N SER A 526 20.19 4.76 -4.59
CA SER A 526 21.04 4.83 -3.39
C SER A 526 21.39 6.28 -3.01
N LEU A 527 21.76 6.47 -1.74
CA LEU A 527 22.27 7.77 -1.27
C LEU A 527 23.57 8.16 -1.98
N GLU A 528 24.42 7.19 -2.29
CA GLU A 528 25.67 7.41 -3.03
C GLU A 528 25.38 7.95 -4.44
N SER A 529 24.44 7.33 -5.17
CA SER A 529 24.03 7.82 -6.49
C SER A 529 23.45 9.23 -6.42
N LEU A 530 22.61 9.52 -5.42
CA LEU A 530 22.06 10.86 -5.21
C LEU A 530 23.16 11.89 -4.98
N LEU A 531 24.10 11.62 -4.05
CA LEU A 531 25.21 12.52 -3.75
C LEU A 531 26.09 12.74 -4.98
N LYS A 532 26.42 11.67 -5.73
CA LYS A 532 27.19 11.74 -6.97
C LYS A 532 26.53 12.65 -8.01
N ILE A 533 25.24 12.48 -8.27
CA ILE A 533 24.50 13.32 -9.22
C ILE A 533 24.48 14.77 -8.74
N CYS A 534 24.15 15.01 -7.47
CA CYS A 534 24.17 16.35 -6.90
C CYS A 534 25.54 17.01 -7.04
N GLN A 535 26.64 16.30 -6.76
CA GLN A 535 28.01 16.80 -6.86
C GLN A 535 28.49 17.04 -8.29
N GLN A 536 27.94 16.34 -9.29
CA GLN A 536 28.33 16.50 -10.68
C GLN A 536 27.52 17.55 -11.46
N LEU A 537 26.42 18.07 -10.91
CA LEU A 537 25.61 19.12 -11.56
C LEU A 537 26.23 20.53 -11.43
N PRO A 538 26.14 21.41 -12.45
CA PRO A 538 25.80 21.11 -13.83
C PRO A 538 26.92 20.29 -14.51
N GLY A 539 26.57 19.20 -15.20
CA GLY A 539 27.57 18.31 -15.81
C GLY A 539 28.41 19.03 -16.86
N GLU A 540 29.73 19.06 -16.69
CA GLU A 540 30.66 19.78 -17.59
C GLU A 540 30.97 19.01 -18.89
N ASP A 541 30.72 17.68 -18.96
CA ASP A 541 31.16 16.82 -20.08
C ASP A 541 30.12 15.77 -20.54
N ASN A 542 28.83 16.10 -20.53
CA ASN A 542 27.74 15.21 -20.99
C ASN A 542 27.66 13.85 -20.24
N SER A 543 28.44 13.66 -19.17
CA SER A 543 28.54 12.43 -18.36
C SER A 543 27.24 12.07 -17.64
N LEU A 544 26.38 13.06 -17.41
CA LEU A 544 25.07 12.91 -16.77
C LEU A 544 23.92 12.67 -17.75
N SER A 545 24.17 12.64 -19.06
CA SER A 545 23.12 12.46 -20.09
C SER A 545 22.35 11.14 -19.91
N VAL A 546 23.03 10.07 -19.51
CA VAL A 546 22.41 8.75 -19.26
C VAL A 546 21.48 8.76 -18.03
N TYR A 547 21.71 9.67 -17.09
CA TYR A 547 20.88 9.86 -15.90
C TYR A 547 19.74 10.84 -16.15
N GLN A 548 19.71 11.53 -17.29
CA GLN A 548 18.65 12.48 -17.59
C GLN A 548 17.37 11.74 -17.98
N ALA A 549 16.24 12.13 -17.38
CA ALA A 549 14.95 11.55 -17.73
C ALA A 549 14.63 11.81 -19.21
N SER A 550 14.20 10.75 -19.91
CA SER A 550 13.84 10.84 -21.33
C SER A 550 12.68 11.81 -21.55
N ARG A 551 12.76 12.60 -22.62
CA ARG A 551 11.64 13.43 -23.09
C ARG A 551 10.64 12.65 -23.94
N LEU A 552 10.92 11.37 -24.23
CA LEU A 552 10.08 10.50 -25.05
C LEU A 552 9.62 11.17 -26.36
N ASN A 553 10.58 11.65 -27.15
CA ASN A 553 10.34 12.29 -28.46
C ASN A 553 9.85 11.30 -29.54
N ALA A 554 9.62 10.03 -29.19
CA ALA A 554 9.04 9.04 -30.08
C ALA A 554 7.62 9.43 -30.47
N LYS A 555 7.19 8.94 -31.64
CA LYS A 555 5.83 9.14 -32.14
C LYS A 555 5.00 7.87 -31.99
N THR A 556 3.74 8.06 -31.66
CA THR A 556 2.72 7.01 -31.62
C THR A 556 2.35 6.54 -33.03
N SER A 557 1.51 5.51 -33.10
CA SER A 557 0.99 4.97 -34.36
C SER A 557 0.24 6.01 -35.21
N LEU A 558 -0.40 6.99 -34.55
CA LEU A 558 -1.10 8.11 -35.20
C LEU A 558 -0.20 9.33 -35.45
N GLY A 559 1.11 9.22 -35.19
CA GLY A 559 2.11 10.25 -35.50
C GLY A 559 2.21 11.39 -34.48
N LYS A 560 1.51 11.29 -33.33
CA LYS A 560 1.59 12.24 -32.21
C LYS A 560 2.77 11.92 -31.31
N LEU A 561 3.24 12.86 -30.50
CA LEU A 561 4.32 12.61 -29.54
C LEU A 561 3.84 11.73 -28.38
N VAL A 562 4.62 10.70 -28.03
CA VAL A 562 4.31 9.80 -26.91
C VAL A 562 4.15 10.57 -25.60
N ALA A 563 5.03 11.54 -25.32
CA ALA A 563 4.94 12.37 -24.12
C ALA A 563 3.63 13.17 -24.04
N GLU A 564 3.12 13.65 -25.18
CA GLU A 564 1.87 14.43 -25.24
C GLU A 564 0.65 13.52 -24.99
N VAL A 565 0.52 12.45 -25.76
CA VAL A 565 -0.63 11.53 -25.66
C VAL A 565 -0.62 10.77 -24.34
N GLY A 566 0.56 10.32 -23.88
CA GLY A 566 0.71 9.59 -22.62
C GLY A 566 0.38 10.42 -21.38
N CYS A 567 0.47 11.75 -21.46
CA CYS A 567 0.06 12.66 -20.40
C CYS A 567 -1.47 12.86 -20.34
N GLU A 568 -2.20 12.71 -21.44
CA GLU A 568 -3.66 12.92 -21.47
C GLU A 568 -4.40 12.07 -20.40
N PRO A 569 -4.16 10.75 -20.27
CA PRO A 569 -4.73 9.94 -19.20
C PRO A 569 -4.43 10.43 -17.78
N ILE A 570 -3.24 10.99 -17.55
CA ILE A 570 -2.81 11.51 -16.25
C ILE A 570 -3.52 12.82 -15.96
N LEU A 571 -3.70 13.67 -16.97
CA LEU A 571 -4.46 14.92 -16.86
C LEU A 571 -5.94 14.64 -16.60
N HIS A 572 -6.52 13.61 -17.22
CA HIS A 572 -7.89 13.16 -16.91
C HIS A 572 -8.04 12.75 -15.43
N MET A 573 -7.07 12.00 -14.90
CA MET A 573 -7.03 11.66 -13.47
C MET A 573 -6.96 12.91 -12.58
N ARG A 574 -6.11 13.88 -12.94
CA ARG A 574 -5.94 15.13 -12.18
C ARG A 574 -7.21 15.97 -12.16
N HIS A 575 -7.86 16.11 -13.32
CA HIS A 575 -9.16 16.78 -13.41
C HIS A 575 -10.20 16.09 -12.53
N PHE A 576 -10.30 14.76 -12.59
CA PHE A 576 -11.18 14.00 -11.71
C PHE A 576 -10.88 14.23 -10.23
N GLN A 577 -9.62 14.29 -9.82
CA GLN A 577 -9.28 14.53 -8.42
C GLN A 577 -9.70 15.92 -7.93
N GLY A 578 -9.61 16.94 -8.79
CA GLY A 578 -10.01 18.32 -8.50
C GLY A 578 -11.52 18.55 -8.55
N ASP A 579 -12.15 18.16 -9.65
CA ASP A 579 -13.54 18.50 -9.97
C ASP A 579 -14.55 17.39 -9.63
N LYS A 580 -14.07 16.19 -9.26
CA LYS A 580 -14.89 14.98 -8.99
C LYS A 580 -15.76 14.54 -10.17
N GLU A 581 -15.40 14.97 -11.37
CA GLU A 581 -16.09 14.69 -12.62
C GLU A 581 -15.09 14.12 -13.65
N ILE A 582 -15.52 13.17 -14.48
CA ILE A 582 -14.70 12.72 -15.61
C ILE A 582 -14.66 13.82 -16.68
N THR A 583 -13.50 14.06 -17.29
CA THR A 583 -13.34 15.10 -18.31
C THR A 583 -14.33 14.90 -19.47
N ARG A 584 -14.89 15.99 -20.02
CA ARG A 584 -15.76 15.94 -21.21
C ARG A 584 -15.10 15.24 -22.40
N GLN A 585 -13.77 15.32 -22.54
CA GLN A 585 -13.01 14.59 -23.56
C GLN A 585 -13.06 13.07 -23.36
N ALA A 586 -12.92 12.59 -22.12
CA ALA A 586 -13.10 11.17 -21.79
C ALA A 586 -14.58 10.71 -21.87
N ARG A 587 -15.56 11.64 -21.86
CA ARG A 587 -16.99 11.37 -22.03
C ARG A 587 -17.50 11.40 -23.49
N SER A 588 -16.74 11.95 -24.45
CA SER A 588 -17.28 12.38 -25.76
C SER A 588 -17.30 11.26 -26.83
N PRO A 589 -18.46 10.81 -27.37
CA PRO A 589 -18.64 9.71 -28.35
C PRO A 589 -17.93 9.83 -29.72
N GLY A 590 -17.04 10.81 -29.93
CA GLY A 590 -16.42 11.12 -31.23
C GLY A 590 -14.97 11.65 -31.18
N TYR A 591 -14.30 11.61 -30.03
CA TYR A 591 -12.84 11.38 -30.03
C TYR A 591 -12.61 9.94 -30.55
N PRO A 592 -11.47 9.53 -31.13
CA PRO A 592 -11.34 8.16 -31.61
C PRO A 592 -11.70 7.19 -30.46
N TRP A 593 -12.88 6.57 -30.58
CA TRP A 593 -13.31 5.43 -29.78
C TRP A 593 -12.86 4.18 -30.50
#